data_AF-A0AAQ3KSQ1-F1
#
_entry.id   AF-A0AAQ3KSQ1-F1
#
_cell.length_a   1.000
_cell.length_b   1.000
_cell.length_c   1.000
_cell.angle_alpha   90.00
_cell.angle_beta   90.00
_cell.angle_gamma   90.00
#
_symmetry.space_group_name_H-M   'P 1'
#
loop_
_entity.id
_entity.type
_entity.pdbx_description
1 polymer ?
#
loop_
_entity_poly.entity_id
_entity_poly.type
_entity_poly.pdbx_seq_one_letter_code
_entity_poly.pdbx_strand_id
1 'polypeptide(L)'
;MTDESISAKPHRAAVSRQLPWKTRLYTSLLTAVIDASCRSNGTVNRLLFSLFDVRSSASAKPARGVRTADVTVDSSRNLWFRLFLPSSSSSGAQIPVFVFFHGGGFAFMSPASRAYDDYCRRVCHEVEVAVVSVNYRLSPENRYPSQYEDGLDVLRFLDGGGLATADPTAADLDLSSCFLVGDSAGGNIVHHVARRWAADAGQGGWKSLQLAGMVLIQPYFGGEERTEAEVRLAGAPMVSVERTDWLWRAFLPEGADRDHEAVNVFGPRATGELEAALPEAMLVVGGFDPLQDWQRRYYEGMTTRGKAVRLLEYPDAIHGFYAFPELKQSEALIEEMKAFVEAHRSPPN
;
A
#
# COMPACT_ATOMS: atom_id res chain seq x y z
N MET A 1 35.08 0.51 -32.32
CA MET A 1 34.60 1.90 -32.19
C MET A 1 33.09 1.85 -32.30
N THR A 2 32.40 1.92 -31.17
CA THR A 2 31.06 2.50 -30.97
C THR A 2 30.73 2.28 -29.49
N ASP A 3 31.22 3.22 -28.69
CA ASP A 3 30.84 3.40 -27.30
C ASP A 3 29.60 4.31 -27.33
N GLU A 4 28.42 3.72 -27.51
CA GLU A 4 27.16 4.44 -27.35
C GLU A 4 26.79 4.42 -25.86
N SER A 5 27.35 5.37 -25.13
CA SER A 5 26.80 5.79 -23.85
C SER A 5 25.36 6.27 -24.07
N ILE A 6 24.39 5.41 -23.75
CA ILE A 6 22.98 5.78 -23.69
C ILE A 6 22.85 6.82 -22.56
N SER A 7 22.82 8.09 -22.96
CA SER A 7 22.67 9.22 -22.06
C SER A 7 21.30 9.17 -21.40
N ALA A 8 21.23 8.70 -20.15
CA ALA A 8 20.04 8.72 -19.30
C ALA A 8 19.57 10.15 -18.89
N LYS A 9 20.16 11.20 -19.45
CA LYS A 9 19.89 12.61 -19.07
C LYS A 9 18.56 13.22 -19.56
N PRO A 10 17.93 12.85 -20.70
CA PRO A 10 16.77 13.60 -21.20
C PRO A 10 15.47 13.34 -20.40
N HIS A 11 15.28 12.14 -19.84
CA HIS A 11 14.02 11.78 -19.17
C HIS A 11 13.90 12.30 -17.72
N ARG A 12 14.99 12.32 -16.96
CA ARG A 12 15.00 12.88 -15.58
C ARG A 12 14.57 14.35 -15.54
N ALA A 13 14.94 15.12 -16.58
CA ALA A 13 14.54 16.51 -16.73
C ALA A 13 13.06 16.67 -17.10
N ALA A 14 12.46 15.72 -17.83
CA ALA A 14 11.06 15.80 -18.26
C ALA A 14 10.08 15.57 -17.08
N VAL A 15 10.28 14.49 -16.32
CA VAL A 15 9.40 14.14 -15.18
C VAL A 15 9.48 15.19 -14.06
N SER A 16 10.70 15.61 -13.69
CA SER A 16 10.87 16.59 -12.61
C SER A 16 10.29 17.96 -12.99
N ARG A 17 10.32 18.39 -14.27
CA ARG A 17 9.82 19.72 -14.68
C ARG A 17 8.30 19.85 -14.67
N GLN A 18 7.56 18.74 -14.72
CA GLN A 18 6.10 18.74 -14.75
C GLN A 18 5.46 18.83 -13.36
N LEU A 19 6.22 18.54 -12.29
CA LEU A 19 5.73 18.58 -10.93
C LEU A 19 5.76 20.00 -10.33
N PRO A 20 4.78 20.38 -9.48
CA PRO A 20 4.86 21.58 -8.68
C PRO A 20 6.17 21.63 -7.86
N TRP A 21 6.76 22.82 -7.70
CA TRP A 21 8.08 22.96 -7.09
C TRP A 21 8.15 22.41 -5.65
N LYS A 22 7.06 22.50 -4.88
CA LYS A 22 6.95 21.95 -3.52
C LYS A 22 7.01 20.42 -3.55
N THR A 23 6.24 19.80 -4.42
CA THR A 23 6.23 18.34 -4.65
C THR A 23 7.62 17.84 -5.03
N ARG A 24 8.32 18.56 -5.93
CA ARG A 24 9.70 18.22 -6.33
C ARG A 24 10.67 18.30 -5.18
N LEU A 25 10.61 19.37 -4.38
CA LEU A 25 11.49 19.57 -3.24
C LEU A 25 11.24 18.48 -2.18
N TYR A 26 9.98 18.22 -1.85
CA TYR A 26 9.60 17.20 -0.88
C TYR A 26 10.06 15.81 -1.31
N THR A 27 9.72 15.38 -2.53
CA THR A 27 10.10 14.05 -3.04
C THR A 27 11.62 13.90 -3.14
N SER A 28 12.35 14.95 -3.52
CA SER A 28 13.82 14.93 -3.56
C SER A 28 14.43 14.79 -2.17
N LEU A 29 13.93 15.55 -1.19
CA LEU A 29 14.38 15.45 0.20
C LEU A 29 14.08 14.07 0.78
N LEU A 30 12.86 13.58 0.62
CA LEU A 30 12.45 12.26 1.09
C LEU A 30 13.32 11.16 0.49
N THR A 31 13.57 11.23 -0.82
CA THR A 31 14.46 10.29 -1.52
C THR A 31 15.87 10.30 -0.92
N ALA A 32 16.45 11.49 -0.72
CA ALA A 32 17.79 11.62 -0.15
C ALA A 32 17.88 11.09 1.29
N VAL A 33 16.85 11.33 2.11
CA VAL A 33 16.78 10.81 3.49
C VAL A 33 16.68 9.28 3.49
N ILE A 34 15.81 8.70 2.66
CA ILE A 34 15.68 7.24 2.52
C ILE A 34 17.03 6.63 2.15
N ASP A 35 17.69 7.18 1.13
CA ASP A 35 18.98 6.67 0.65
C ASP A 35 20.06 6.80 1.73
N ALA A 36 20.12 7.92 2.46
CA ALA A 36 21.05 8.11 3.58
C ALA A 36 20.75 7.18 4.77
N SER A 37 19.52 6.73 4.92
CA SER A 37 19.10 5.77 5.95
C SER A 37 19.40 4.32 5.59
N CYS A 38 19.56 3.98 4.31
CA CYS A 38 19.96 2.65 3.87
C CYS A 38 21.48 2.48 3.98
N ARG A 39 21.95 1.64 4.92
CA ARG A 39 23.40 1.39 5.08
C ARG A 39 23.88 0.26 4.16
N SER A 40 25.14 0.34 3.75
CA SER A 40 25.79 -0.69 2.91
C SER A 40 25.86 -2.07 3.57
N ASN A 41 25.85 -2.13 4.91
CA ASN A 41 25.80 -3.38 5.68
C ASN A 41 24.40 -4.01 5.78
N GLY A 42 23.41 -3.49 5.03
CA GLY A 42 22.04 -4.03 5.00
C GLY A 42 21.15 -3.61 6.18
N THR A 43 21.60 -2.69 7.04
CA THR A 43 20.79 -2.15 8.15
C THR A 43 20.15 -0.80 7.80
N VAL A 44 19.03 -0.45 8.47
CA VAL A 44 18.39 0.86 8.35
C VAL A 44 18.82 1.79 9.49
N ASN A 45 19.17 3.04 9.20
CA ASN A 45 19.33 4.10 10.18
C ASN A 45 17.96 4.66 10.59
N ARG A 46 17.28 3.94 11.50
CA ARG A 46 15.96 4.31 12.04
C ARG A 46 15.95 5.70 12.67
N LEU A 47 17.00 6.02 13.43
CA LEU A 47 17.14 7.32 14.10
C LEU A 47 17.22 8.45 13.07
N LEU A 48 18.11 8.34 12.08
CA LEU A 48 18.22 9.35 11.02
C LEU A 48 16.89 9.55 10.30
N PHE A 49 16.22 8.47 9.91
CA PHE A 49 14.93 8.56 9.24
C PHE A 49 13.88 9.26 10.12
N SER A 50 13.84 8.92 11.41
CA SER A 50 12.88 9.48 12.37
C SER A 50 13.00 11.00 12.57
N LEU A 51 14.16 11.60 12.26
CA LEU A 51 14.33 13.06 12.33
C LEU A 51 13.59 13.81 11.21
N PHE A 52 13.25 13.12 10.12
CA PHE A 52 12.58 13.69 8.95
C PHE A 52 11.17 13.10 8.72
N ASP A 53 10.86 11.94 9.31
CA ASP A 53 9.52 11.37 9.39
C ASP A 53 8.67 12.17 10.38
N VAL A 54 8.03 13.23 9.89
CA VAL A 54 7.07 14.02 10.69
C VAL A 54 5.90 13.11 11.05
N ARG A 55 5.60 13.00 12.35
CA ARG A 55 4.53 12.14 12.85
C ARG A 55 3.32 12.91 13.37
N SER A 56 2.17 12.25 13.32
CA SER A 56 0.90 12.71 13.90
C SER A 56 0.47 11.77 15.02
N SER A 57 -0.10 12.32 16.07
CA SER A 57 -0.76 11.54 17.13
C SER A 57 -2.22 11.30 16.77
N ALA A 58 -2.78 10.18 17.22
CA ALA A 58 -4.21 9.98 17.19
C ALA A 58 -4.94 11.07 18.01
N SER A 59 -6.15 11.41 17.59
CA SER A 59 -6.99 12.41 18.23
C SER A 59 -8.46 12.01 18.15
N ALA A 60 -9.08 11.84 19.31
CA ALA A 60 -10.52 11.61 19.44
C ALA A 60 -11.34 12.84 19.04
N LYS A 61 -10.75 14.05 19.08
CA LYS A 61 -11.40 15.27 18.60
C LYS A 61 -11.42 15.25 17.07
N PRO A 62 -12.59 15.32 16.43
CA PRO A 62 -12.67 15.37 14.97
C PRO A 62 -11.84 16.51 14.38
N ALA A 63 -11.02 16.17 13.39
CA ALA A 63 -10.34 17.13 12.54
C ALA A 63 -10.74 16.84 11.09
N ARG A 64 -11.28 17.86 10.40
CA ARG A 64 -11.83 17.70 9.03
C ARG A 64 -12.84 16.54 8.94
N GLY A 65 -13.71 16.41 9.94
CA GLY A 65 -14.75 15.37 9.96
C GLY A 65 -14.26 13.97 10.33
N VAL A 66 -12.98 13.78 10.68
CA VAL A 66 -12.42 12.46 10.99
C VAL A 66 -11.85 12.42 12.41
N ARG A 67 -12.28 11.44 13.19
CA ARG A 67 -11.68 11.08 14.49
C ARG A 67 -10.68 9.95 14.31
N THR A 68 -9.71 9.88 15.19
CA THR A 68 -8.64 8.87 15.13
C THR A 68 -8.32 8.26 16.48
N ALA A 69 -8.01 6.97 16.49
CA ALA A 69 -7.59 6.21 17.67
C ALA A 69 -6.50 5.20 17.29
N ASP A 70 -5.52 4.98 18.17
CA ASP A 70 -4.53 3.93 18.00
C ASP A 70 -5.00 2.70 18.78
N VAL A 71 -5.10 1.54 18.11
CA VAL A 71 -5.61 0.29 18.68
C VAL A 71 -4.51 -0.77 18.62
N THR A 72 -4.13 -1.30 19.78
CA THR A 72 -3.15 -2.37 19.89
C THR A 72 -3.78 -3.72 19.58
N VAL A 73 -3.17 -4.48 18.67
CA VAL A 73 -3.55 -5.86 18.33
C VAL A 73 -2.67 -6.85 19.08
N ASP A 74 -1.35 -6.63 19.08
CA ASP A 74 -0.38 -7.44 19.82
C ASP A 74 0.80 -6.57 20.28
N SER A 75 0.88 -6.34 21.59
CA SER A 75 1.92 -5.51 22.20
C SER A 75 3.31 -6.14 22.12
N SER A 76 3.43 -7.46 22.07
CA SER A 76 4.72 -8.16 22.05
C SER A 76 5.49 -7.94 20.74
N ARG A 77 4.75 -7.69 19.65
CA ARG A 77 5.27 -7.39 18.31
C ARG A 77 5.16 -5.92 17.92
N ASN A 78 4.67 -5.07 18.82
CA ASN A 78 4.31 -3.69 18.51
C ASN A 78 3.37 -3.60 17.29
N LEU A 79 2.41 -4.53 17.20
CA LEU A 79 1.39 -4.56 16.16
C LEU A 79 0.17 -3.79 16.65
N TRP A 80 -0.13 -2.71 15.95
CA TRP A 80 -1.26 -1.84 16.19
C TRP A 80 -1.75 -1.26 14.87
N PHE A 81 -2.89 -0.59 14.88
CA PHE A 81 -3.34 0.19 13.74
C PHE A 81 -3.89 1.53 14.20
N ARG A 82 -3.80 2.53 13.32
CA ARG A 82 -4.56 3.76 13.47
C ARG A 82 -5.92 3.59 12.82
N LEU A 83 -6.96 3.72 13.63
CA LEU A 83 -8.34 3.76 13.21
C LEU A 83 -8.72 5.20 12.84
N PHE A 84 -9.26 5.39 11.65
CA PHE A 84 -9.86 6.64 11.19
C PHE A 84 -11.35 6.42 11.01
N LEU A 85 -12.17 7.23 11.65
CA LEU A 85 -13.62 7.10 11.61
C LEU A 85 -14.29 8.42 11.22
N PRO A 86 -15.26 8.39 10.30
CA PRO A 86 -16.02 9.57 9.96
C PRO A 86 -16.86 9.99 11.17
N SER A 87 -16.95 11.30 11.41
CA SER A 87 -17.61 11.85 12.60
C SER A 87 -19.13 11.96 12.44
N SER A 88 -19.66 11.74 11.25
CA SER A 88 -21.08 11.79 10.93
C SER A 88 -21.47 10.57 10.07
N SER A 89 -21.91 9.48 10.69
CA SER A 89 -22.73 8.48 10.00
C SER A 89 -24.17 8.99 10.01
N SER A 90 -24.52 9.82 9.03
CA SER A 90 -25.79 10.55 8.99
C SER A 90 -27.03 9.69 8.75
N SER A 91 -26.90 8.37 8.61
CA SER A 91 -27.99 7.49 8.13
C SER A 91 -28.22 6.20 8.91
N GLY A 92 -27.46 5.90 9.97
CA GLY A 92 -27.54 4.58 10.63
C GLY A 92 -27.12 3.40 9.74
N ALA A 93 -26.59 3.69 8.55
CA ALA A 93 -26.03 2.70 7.64
C ALA A 93 -24.64 2.26 8.14
N GLN A 94 -24.33 0.97 7.98
CA GLN A 94 -23.03 0.45 8.32
C GLN A 94 -21.94 1.02 7.38
N ILE A 95 -20.75 1.25 7.93
CA ILE A 95 -19.63 1.95 7.29
C ILE A 95 -18.66 0.90 6.72
N PRO A 96 -18.38 0.86 5.40
CA PRO A 96 -17.37 -0.03 4.83
C PRO A 96 -15.98 0.21 5.43
N VAL A 97 -15.14 -0.82 5.43
CA VAL A 97 -13.84 -0.78 6.11
C VAL A 97 -12.71 -0.94 5.12
N PHE A 98 -11.77 0.01 5.11
CA PHE A 98 -10.48 -0.12 4.44
C PHE A 98 -9.43 -0.59 5.43
N VAL A 99 -8.87 -1.77 5.23
CA VAL A 99 -7.65 -2.19 5.92
C VAL A 99 -6.48 -1.75 5.06
N PHE A 100 -5.83 -0.66 5.50
CA PHE A 100 -4.81 0.04 4.74
C PHE A 100 -3.39 -0.37 5.18
N PHE A 101 -2.57 -0.76 4.21
CA PHE A 101 -1.15 -1.03 4.37
C PHE A 101 -0.34 0.07 3.69
N HIS A 102 0.47 0.78 4.47
CA HIS A 102 1.30 1.86 3.94
C HIS A 102 2.49 1.33 3.12
N GLY A 103 2.96 2.10 2.16
CA GLY A 103 4.20 1.86 1.42
C GLY A 103 5.47 2.17 2.22
N GLY A 104 6.58 2.34 1.52
CA GLY A 104 7.91 2.55 2.13
C GLY A 104 8.87 1.36 2.00
N GLY A 105 8.65 0.50 1.00
CA GLY A 105 9.58 -0.59 0.68
C GLY A 105 9.76 -1.61 1.80
N PHE A 106 8.72 -1.86 2.61
CA PHE A 106 8.73 -2.69 3.82
C PHE A 106 9.63 -2.18 4.95
N ALA A 107 10.35 -1.09 4.74
CA ALA A 107 11.43 -0.65 5.60
C ALA A 107 11.22 0.78 6.12
N PHE A 108 10.16 1.49 5.76
CA PHE A 108 9.97 2.88 6.15
C PHE A 108 8.52 3.21 6.45
N MET A 109 8.33 4.32 7.16
CA MET A 109 7.05 4.91 7.52
C MET A 109 6.22 4.07 8.50
N SER A 110 5.06 4.61 8.87
CA SER A 110 4.09 4.01 9.79
C SER A 110 2.72 4.68 9.59
N PRO A 111 1.64 4.17 10.21
CA PRO A 111 0.36 4.90 10.27
C PRO A 111 0.47 6.28 10.94
N ALA A 112 1.49 6.50 11.77
CA ALA A 112 1.74 7.79 12.41
C ALA A 112 2.47 8.78 11.49
N SER A 113 3.10 8.32 10.39
CA SER A 113 3.78 9.20 9.44
C SER A 113 2.77 10.16 8.81
N ARG A 114 3.06 11.47 8.86
CA ARG A 114 2.11 12.53 8.53
C ARG A 114 1.52 12.40 7.12
N ALA A 115 2.31 11.96 6.15
CA ALA A 115 1.84 11.73 4.78
C ALA A 115 0.73 10.66 4.72
N TYR A 116 0.87 9.55 5.46
CA TYR A 116 -0.16 8.52 5.53
C TYR A 116 -1.32 8.92 6.43
N ASP A 117 -1.09 9.61 7.56
CA ASP A 117 -2.17 10.12 8.40
C ASP A 117 -3.08 11.10 7.63
N ASP A 118 -2.48 12.05 6.88
CA ASP A 118 -3.25 12.99 6.05
C ASP A 118 -3.98 12.26 4.91
N TYR A 119 -3.34 11.29 4.25
CA TYR A 119 -3.99 10.48 3.20
C TYR A 119 -5.17 9.66 3.74
N CYS A 120 -4.99 8.93 4.84
CA CYS A 120 -6.04 8.12 5.45
C CYS A 120 -7.20 8.98 5.97
N ARG A 121 -6.94 10.18 6.51
CA ARG A 121 -8.02 11.14 6.85
C ARG A 121 -8.80 11.56 5.62
N ARG A 122 -8.10 11.86 4.53
CA ARG A 122 -8.72 12.27 3.28
C ARG A 122 -9.62 11.17 2.71
N VAL A 123 -9.09 9.95 2.59
CA VAL A 123 -9.85 8.77 2.14
C VAL A 123 -11.06 8.51 3.04
N CYS A 124 -10.87 8.52 4.36
CA CYS A 124 -11.95 8.33 5.32
C CYS A 124 -13.09 9.35 5.13
N HIS A 125 -12.75 10.62 4.87
CA HIS A 125 -13.73 11.68 4.69
C HIS A 125 -14.43 11.63 3.32
N GLU A 126 -13.68 11.51 2.24
CA GLU A 126 -14.19 11.68 0.86
C GLU A 126 -14.86 10.40 0.32
N VAL A 127 -14.34 9.22 0.69
CA VAL A 127 -14.88 7.90 0.32
C VAL A 127 -15.94 7.43 1.31
N GLU A 128 -16.04 8.08 2.49
CA GLU A 128 -17.01 7.74 3.55
C GLU A 128 -16.84 6.32 4.10
N VAL A 129 -15.58 5.93 4.31
CA VAL A 129 -15.18 4.62 4.86
C VAL A 129 -14.45 4.77 6.18
N ALA A 130 -14.45 3.71 6.99
CA ALA A 130 -13.51 3.58 8.08
C ALA A 130 -12.15 3.15 7.53
N VAL A 131 -11.05 3.65 8.08
CA VAL A 131 -9.69 3.21 7.69
C VAL A 131 -8.97 2.61 8.89
N VAL A 132 -8.53 1.37 8.75
CA VAL A 132 -7.67 0.61 9.68
C VAL A 132 -6.27 0.63 9.08
N SER A 133 -5.46 1.65 9.41
CA SER A 133 -4.10 1.80 8.88
C SER A 133 -3.11 1.01 9.72
N VAL A 134 -2.59 -0.09 9.18
CA VAL A 134 -1.82 -1.10 9.92
C VAL A 134 -0.36 -0.69 10.13
N ASN A 135 0.12 -0.77 11.36
CA ASN A 135 1.54 -0.65 11.72
C ASN A 135 2.21 -2.04 11.68
N TYR A 136 2.44 -2.55 10.48
CA TYR A 136 3.12 -3.83 10.29
C TYR A 136 4.63 -3.72 10.62
N ARG A 137 5.24 -4.83 11.03
CA ARG A 137 6.67 -4.86 11.38
C ARG A 137 7.56 -4.57 10.17
N LEU A 138 8.60 -3.75 10.36
CA LEU A 138 9.48 -3.34 9.26
C LEU A 138 10.70 -4.26 9.11
N SER A 139 11.17 -4.38 7.87
CA SER A 139 12.44 -4.99 7.48
C SER A 139 13.60 -4.00 7.60
N PRO A 140 14.84 -4.45 7.89
CA PRO A 140 15.32 -5.84 7.91
C PRO A 140 15.17 -6.58 9.24
N GLU A 141 14.75 -5.91 10.32
CA GLU A 141 14.62 -6.52 11.66
C GLU A 141 13.56 -7.62 11.66
N ASN A 142 12.51 -7.46 10.85
CA ASN A 142 11.49 -8.45 10.61
C ASN A 142 11.38 -8.67 9.10
N ARG A 143 12.01 -9.74 8.60
CA ARG A 143 11.98 -10.12 7.18
C ARG A 143 10.65 -10.81 6.83
N TYR A 144 10.45 -11.09 5.54
CA TYR A 144 9.43 -12.00 5.06
C TYR A 144 9.35 -13.26 5.94
N PRO A 145 8.15 -13.74 6.32
CA PRO A 145 6.82 -13.26 5.93
C PRO A 145 6.13 -12.33 6.96
N SER A 146 6.88 -11.71 7.88
CA SER A 146 6.35 -11.01 9.08
C SER A 146 5.21 -10.02 8.79
N GLN A 147 5.33 -9.25 7.70
CA GLN A 147 4.37 -8.23 7.29
C GLN A 147 3.02 -8.81 6.87
N TYR A 148 3.06 -9.99 6.24
CA TYR A 148 1.87 -10.69 5.77
C TYR A 148 1.15 -11.36 6.95
N GLU A 149 1.91 -11.89 7.91
CA GLU A 149 1.36 -12.40 9.17
C GLU A 149 0.67 -11.28 9.96
N ASP A 150 1.32 -10.12 10.08
CA ASP A 150 0.75 -8.96 10.79
C ASP A 150 -0.55 -8.49 10.14
N GLY A 151 -0.62 -8.46 8.80
CA GLY A 151 -1.85 -8.13 8.09
C GLY A 151 -2.98 -9.12 8.35
N LEU A 152 -2.69 -10.43 8.32
CA LEU A 152 -3.67 -11.45 8.69
C LEU A 152 -4.13 -11.34 10.13
N ASP A 153 -3.22 -11.08 11.07
CA ASP A 153 -3.56 -10.96 12.49
C ASP A 153 -4.47 -9.75 12.74
N VAL A 154 -4.29 -8.64 12.01
CA VAL A 154 -5.24 -7.53 12.05
C VAL A 154 -6.61 -7.97 11.52
N LEU A 155 -6.69 -8.69 10.39
CA LEU A 155 -7.98 -9.20 9.90
C LEU A 155 -8.64 -10.13 10.93
N ARG A 156 -7.88 -11.02 11.57
CA ARG A 156 -8.36 -11.92 12.62
C ARG A 156 -8.84 -11.17 13.85
N PHE A 157 -8.14 -10.10 14.24
CA PHE A 157 -8.55 -9.21 15.32
C PHE A 157 -9.90 -8.54 15.02
N LEU A 158 -10.11 -8.06 13.78
CA LEU A 158 -11.37 -7.48 13.34
C LEU A 158 -12.51 -8.51 13.32
N ASP A 159 -12.29 -9.66 12.67
CA ASP A 159 -13.26 -10.77 12.58
C ASP A 159 -13.68 -11.31 13.96
N GLY A 160 -12.75 -11.28 14.93
CA GLY A 160 -12.98 -11.66 16.31
C GLY A 160 -13.72 -10.63 17.16
N GLY A 161 -14.10 -9.46 16.60
CA GLY A 161 -14.79 -8.40 17.34
C GLY A 161 -13.87 -7.53 18.21
N GLY A 162 -12.56 -7.58 18.01
CA GLY A 162 -11.58 -6.83 18.80
C GLY A 162 -11.81 -5.31 18.74
N LEU A 163 -12.32 -4.81 17.62
CA LEU A 163 -12.57 -3.38 17.44
C LEU A 163 -13.76 -2.87 18.25
N ALA A 164 -14.84 -3.64 18.38
CA ALA A 164 -15.97 -3.28 19.24
C ALA A 164 -15.57 -3.21 20.73
N THR A 165 -14.54 -3.98 21.12
CA THR A 165 -13.98 -3.95 22.48
C THR A 165 -13.05 -2.74 22.68
N ALA A 166 -12.25 -2.39 21.67
CA ALA A 166 -11.31 -1.27 21.74
C ALA A 166 -11.99 0.10 21.61
N ASP A 167 -13.05 0.21 20.81
CA ASP A 167 -13.82 1.44 20.62
C ASP A 167 -15.31 1.10 20.40
N PRO A 168 -16.18 1.31 21.41
CA PRO A 168 -17.62 1.04 21.30
C PRO A 168 -18.32 1.83 20.20
N THR A 169 -17.74 2.96 19.77
CA THR A 169 -18.29 3.79 18.69
C THR A 169 -17.91 3.27 17.29
N ALA A 170 -17.21 2.13 17.21
CA ALA A 170 -16.97 1.36 15.99
C ALA A 170 -18.02 0.25 15.77
N ALA A 171 -19.14 0.27 16.50
CA ALA A 171 -20.25 -0.68 16.31
C ALA A 171 -20.90 -0.60 14.92
N ASP A 172 -20.77 0.54 14.24
CA ASP A 172 -21.37 0.79 12.92
C ASP A 172 -20.52 0.26 11.75
N LEU A 173 -19.44 -0.48 11.99
CA LEU A 173 -18.60 -0.97 10.89
C LEU A 173 -19.21 -2.17 10.17
N ASP A 174 -19.18 -2.12 8.84
CA ASP A 174 -19.58 -3.22 7.96
C ASP A 174 -18.38 -4.10 7.64
N LEU A 175 -18.18 -5.16 8.43
CA LEU A 175 -17.12 -6.14 8.16
C LEU A 175 -17.43 -7.04 6.94
N SER A 176 -18.67 -7.03 6.42
CA SER A 176 -19.01 -7.69 5.16
C SER A 176 -18.58 -6.89 3.93
N SER A 177 -18.30 -5.60 4.12
CA SER A 177 -17.76 -4.68 3.11
C SER A 177 -16.33 -4.25 3.45
N CYS A 178 -15.45 -5.21 3.71
CA CYS A 178 -14.02 -4.93 3.92
C CYS A 178 -13.27 -4.86 2.59
N PHE A 179 -12.36 -3.89 2.48
CA PHE A 179 -11.45 -3.75 1.35
C PHE A 179 -10.01 -3.75 1.85
N LEU A 180 -9.15 -4.50 1.19
CA LEU A 180 -7.71 -4.38 1.44
C LEU A 180 -7.14 -3.31 0.52
N VAL A 181 -6.48 -2.31 1.09
CA VAL A 181 -5.96 -1.17 0.35
C VAL A 181 -4.48 -1.01 0.69
N GLY A 182 -3.64 -0.69 -0.29
CA GLY A 182 -2.25 -0.43 0.01
C GLY A 182 -1.50 0.14 -1.16
N ASP A 183 -0.52 0.98 -0.85
CA ASP A 183 0.36 1.57 -1.83
C ASP A 183 1.75 0.93 -1.80
N SER A 184 2.44 0.88 -2.93
CA SER A 184 3.84 0.44 -2.98
C SER A 184 3.99 -0.93 -2.28
N ALA A 185 4.88 -1.05 -1.29
CA ALA A 185 5.04 -2.26 -0.47
C ALA A 185 3.74 -2.71 0.21
N GLY A 186 2.88 -1.77 0.62
CA GLY A 186 1.55 -2.07 1.12
C GLY A 186 0.64 -2.73 0.08
N GLY A 187 0.73 -2.33 -1.19
CA GLY A 187 0.02 -3.01 -2.28
C GLY A 187 0.49 -4.45 -2.50
N ASN A 188 1.77 -4.72 -2.28
CA ASN A 188 2.29 -6.09 -2.24
C ASN A 188 1.71 -6.89 -1.05
N ILE A 189 1.67 -6.29 0.15
CA ILE A 189 1.05 -6.91 1.33
C ILE A 189 -0.43 -7.23 1.07
N VAL A 190 -1.19 -6.31 0.46
CA VAL A 190 -2.60 -6.52 0.07
C VAL A 190 -2.76 -7.82 -0.70
N HIS A 191 -1.95 -8.05 -1.74
CA HIS A 191 -2.04 -9.28 -2.54
C HIS A 191 -1.85 -10.54 -1.69
N HIS A 192 -0.75 -10.60 -0.93
CA HIS A 192 -0.41 -11.80 -0.15
C HIS A 192 -1.38 -12.05 1.00
N VAL A 193 -1.85 -11.00 1.68
CA VAL A 193 -2.86 -11.11 2.74
C VAL A 193 -4.20 -11.55 2.15
N ALA A 194 -4.62 -11.00 1.00
CA ALA A 194 -5.85 -11.40 0.33
C ALA A 194 -5.85 -12.87 -0.10
N ARG A 195 -4.73 -13.36 -0.65
CA ARG A 195 -4.59 -14.78 -1.03
C ARG A 195 -4.73 -15.70 0.17
N ARG A 196 -4.06 -15.39 1.28
CA ARG A 196 -4.18 -16.18 2.52
C ARG A 196 -5.57 -16.10 3.12
N TRP A 197 -6.19 -14.90 3.14
CA TRP A 197 -7.59 -14.75 3.54
C TRP A 197 -8.52 -15.62 2.69
N ALA A 198 -8.36 -15.62 1.37
CA ALA A 198 -9.20 -16.37 0.43
C ALA A 198 -9.02 -17.89 0.57
N ALA A 199 -7.80 -18.37 0.82
CA ALA A 199 -7.52 -19.77 1.11
C ALA A 199 -8.24 -20.25 2.39
N ASP A 200 -8.23 -19.42 3.43
CA ASP A 200 -8.95 -19.68 4.69
C ASP A 200 -10.47 -19.56 4.53
N ALA A 201 -10.95 -18.60 3.73
CA ALA A 201 -12.37 -18.40 3.46
C ALA A 201 -12.99 -19.61 2.74
N GLY A 202 -12.27 -20.23 1.80
CA GLY A 202 -12.69 -21.47 1.16
C GLY A 202 -12.87 -22.65 2.12
N GLN A 203 -12.36 -22.54 3.35
CA GLN A 203 -12.45 -23.55 4.41
C GLN A 203 -13.40 -23.12 5.55
N GLY A 204 -14.14 -22.03 5.39
CA GLY A 204 -15.03 -21.49 6.44
C GLY A 204 -14.25 -20.85 7.60
N GLY A 205 -13.04 -20.38 7.36
CA GLY A 205 -12.15 -19.85 8.39
C GLY A 205 -12.58 -18.49 8.98
N TRP A 206 -13.52 -17.76 8.39
CA TRP A 206 -13.91 -16.40 8.78
C TRP A 206 -15.38 -16.33 9.21
N LYS A 207 -15.67 -15.53 10.24
CA LYS A 207 -17.02 -15.45 10.83
C LYS A 207 -17.87 -14.35 10.21
N SER A 208 -17.31 -13.14 10.15
CA SER A 208 -18.02 -11.92 9.74
C SER A 208 -17.25 -11.11 8.70
N LEU A 209 -15.92 -11.24 8.66
CA LEU A 209 -15.08 -10.48 7.74
C LEU A 209 -15.12 -11.07 6.33
N GLN A 210 -15.66 -10.29 5.39
CA GLN A 210 -15.66 -10.59 3.96
C GLN A 210 -14.89 -9.52 3.20
N LEU A 211 -13.98 -9.94 2.31
CA LEU A 211 -13.30 -9.02 1.42
C LEU A 211 -14.15 -8.75 0.18
N ALA A 212 -14.65 -7.53 0.08
CA ALA A 212 -15.42 -7.01 -1.05
C ALA A 212 -14.53 -6.58 -2.23
N GLY A 213 -13.26 -6.23 -1.97
CA GLY A 213 -12.32 -5.82 -3.02
C GLY A 213 -10.90 -5.58 -2.53
N MET A 214 -9.98 -5.48 -3.48
CA MET A 214 -8.59 -5.04 -3.26
C MET A 214 -8.33 -3.75 -4.02
N VAL A 215 -7.60 -2.80 -3.42
CA VAL A 215 -7.13 -1.58 -4.09
C VAL A 215 -5.61 -1.52 -3.97
N LEU A 216 -4.93 -1.81 -5.07
CA LEU A 216 -3.47 -1.85 -5.16
C LEU A 216 -2.97 -0.58 -5.85
N ILE A 217 -2.35 0.31 -5.08
CA ILE A 217 -1.88 1.60 -5.59
C ILE A 217 -0.38 1.51 -5.89
N GLN A 218 0.00 1.45 -7.16
CA GLN A 218 1.40 1.32 -7.58
C GLN A 218 2.12 0.17 -6.83
N PRO A 219 1.56 -1.06 -6.83
CA PRO A 219 2.05 -2.12 -5.96
C PRO A 219 3.50 -2.48 -6.29
N TYR A 220 4.24 -2.79 -5.24
CA TYR A 220 5.67 -3.03 -5.29
C TYR A 220 5.96 -4.50 -5.60
N PHE A 221 6.02 -4.81 -6.89
CA PHE A 221 6.44 -6.10 -7.43
C PHE A 221 7.77 -5.96 -8.18
N GLY A 222 8.37 -7.09 -8.53
CA GLY A 222 9.65 -7.11 -9.24
C GLY A 222 9.99 -8.49 -9.75
N GLY A 223 11.26 -8.64 -10.15
CA GLY A 223 11.87 -9.89 -10.57
C GLY A 223 13.37 -9.70 -10.77
N GLU A 224 14.09 -10.76 -11.11
CA GLU A 224 15.52 -10.64 -11.36
C GLU A 224 15.84 -9.86 -12.64
N GLU A 225 15.01 -10.02 -13.68
CA GLU A 225 15.16 -9.24 -14.91
C GLU A 225 14.89 -7.74 -14.70
N ARG A 226 15.40 -6.92 -15.61
CA ARG A 226 15.11 -5.48 -15.64
C ARG A 226 14.14 -5.17 -16.75
N THR A 227 13.05 -4.51 -16.39
CA THR A 227 12.05 -4.03 -17.33
C THR A 227 12.54 -2.78 -18.05
N GLU A 228 11.91 -2.47 -19.19
CA GLU A 228 12.23 -1.27 -19.96
C GLU A 228 11.99 0.00 -19.11
N ALA A 229 10.89 0.04 -18.35
CA ALA A 229 10.58 1.17 -17.48
C ALA A 229 11.65 1.39 -16.40
N GLU A 230 12.16 0.34 -15.76
CA GLU A 230 13.24 0.44 -14.76
C GLU A 230 14.49 1.12 -15.32
N VAL A 231 14.83 0.82 -16.59
CA VAL A 231 16.01 1.40 -17.27
C VAL A 231 15.72 2.81 -17.77
N ARG A 232 14.59 3.00 -18.45
CA ARG A 232 14.20 4.26 -19.11
C ARG A 232 13.92 5.38 -18.10
N LEU A 233 13.36 5.04 -16.93
CA LEU A 233 12.99 5.98 -15.87
C LEU A 233 14.09 6.14 -14.80
N ALA A 234 15.35 5.88 -15.17
CA ALA A 234 16.49 6.13 -14.29
C ALA A 234 16.48 7.57 -13.73
N GLY A 235 16.52 7.67 -12.39
CA GLY A 235 16.50 8.95 -11.68
C GLY A 235 15.12 9.55 -11.42
N ALA A 236 14.04 8.80 -11.64
CA ALA A 236 12.71 9.11 -11.11
C ALA A 236 12.76 9.31 -9.57
N PRO A 237 11.90 10.17 -9.00
CA PRO A 237 11.81 10.34 -7.56
C PRO A 237 11.23 9.08 -6.89
N MET A 238 11.57 8.87 -5.61
CA MET A 238 11.04 7.81 -4.72
C MET A 238 11.40 6.36 -5.07
N VAL A 239 11.51 6.01 -6.35
CA VAL A 239 11.85 4.64 -6.81
C VAL A 239 13.07 4.70 -7.74
N SER A 240 14.05 3.83 -7.49
CA SER A 240 15.19 3.58 -8.39
C SER A 240 15.59 2.11 -8.30
N VAL A 241 16.27 1.61 -9.32
CA VAL A 241 16.78 0.23 -9.35
C VAL A 241 17.61 -0.09 -8.12
N GLU A 242 18.59 0.76 -7.77
CA GLU A 242 19.50 0.54 -6.65
C GLU A 242 18.75 0.50 -5.32
N ARG A 243 17.79 1.41 -5.13
CA ARG A 243 16.96 1.43 -3.93
C ARG A 243 16.09 0.19 -3.87
N THR A 244 15.49 -0.22 -4.99
CA THR A 244 14.62 -1.38 -5.01
C THR A 244 15.35 -2.67 -4.69
N ASP A 245 16.57 -2.84 -5.20
CA ASP A 245 17.43 -3.99 -4.89
C ASP A 245 17.81 -4.04 -3.42
N TRP A 246 18.13 -2.89 -2.84
CA TRP A 246 18.46 -2.80 -1.42
C TRP A 246 17.25 -3.18 -0.55
N LEU A 247 16.07 -2.63 -0.85
CA LEU A 247 14.84 -2.90 -0.12
C LEU A 247 14.38 -4.35 -0.25
N TRP A 248 14.47 -4.93 -1.45
CA TRP A 248 14.17 -6.34 -1.64
C TRP A 248 15.10 -7.25 -0.85
N ARG A 249 16.40 -6.94 -0.83
CA ARG A 249 17.37 -7.67 -0.01
C ARG A 249 17.12 -7.49 1.49
N ALA A 250 16.62 -6.35 1.94
CA ALA A 250 16.25 -6.12 3.33
C ALA A 250 15.00 -6.91 3.72
N PHE A 251 14.04 -7.06 2.80
CA PHE A 251 12.77 -7.73 3.03
C PHE A 251 12.86 -9.26 2.92
N LEU A 252 13.51 -9.78 1.88
CA LEU A 252 13.54 -11.21 1.58
C LEU A 252 14.28 -12.05 2.62
N PRO A 253 14.03 -13.38 2.68
CA PRO A 253 14.90 -14.31 3.38
C PRO A 253 16.36 -14.17 2.91
N GLU A 254 17.31 -14.40 3.81
CA GLU A 254 18.72 -14.38 3.42
C GLU A 254 19.02 -15.45 2.36
N GLY A 255 19.70 -15.03 1.29
CA GLY A 255 20.02 -15.90 0.15
C GLY A 255 18.93 -16.00 -0.92
N ALA A 256 17.74 -15.44 -0.71
CA ALA A 256 16.71 -15.34 -1.74
C ALA A 256 16.99 -14.20 -2.73
N ASP A 257 16.59 -14.43 -3.98
CA ASP A 257 16.63 -13.45 -5.07
C ASP A 257 15.21 -12.89 -5.37
N ARG A 258 15.08 -11.97 -6.33
CA ARG A 258 13.82 -11.27 -6.62
C ARG A 258 12.83 -12.06 -7.46
N ASP A 259 13.16 -13.26 -7.92
CA ASP A 259 12.17 -14.21 -8.44
C ASP A 259 11.48 -14.98 -7.31
N HIS A 260 11.66 -14.57 -6.06
CA HIS A 260 10.96 -15.16 -4.92
C HIS A 260 9.47 -14.79 -5.03
N GLU A 261 8.57 -15.70 -4.67
CA GLU A 261 7.12 -15.52 -4.86
C GLU A 261 6.55 -14.27 -4.19
N ALA A 262 7.21 -13.80 -3.12
CA ALA A 262 6.87 -12.54 -2.46
C ALA A 262 7.06 -11.30 -3.35
N VAL A 263 7.96 -11.36 -4.34
CA VAL A 263 8.37 -10.25 -5.22
C VAL A 263 7.80 -10.43 -6.62
N ASN A 264 8.04 -11.60 -7.22
CA ASN A 264 7.61 -11.97 -8.56
C ASN A 264 6.41 -12.93 -8.49
N VAL A 265 5.24 -12.39 -8.15
CA VAL A 265 4.03 -13.15 -7.80
C VAL A 265 3.45 -13.99 -8.93
N PHE A 266 3.88 -13.75 -10.18
CA PHE A 266 3.53 -14.55 -11.35
C PHE A 266 4.77 -15.02 -12.14
N GLY A 267 5.94 -15.00 -11.50
CA GLY A 267 7.21 -15.41 -12.10
C GLY A 267 7.44 -16.93 -12.12
N PRO A 268 8.67 -17.36 -12.44
CA PRO A 268 9.02 -18.78 -12.58
C PRO A 268 8.78 -19.63 -11.33
N ARG A 269 8.85 -19.02 -10.14
CA ARG A 269 8.61 -19.67 -8.84
C ARG A 269 7.21 -19.43 -8.28
N ALA A 270 6.32 -18.79 -9.05
CA ALA A 270 4.95 -18.56 -8.60
C ALA A 270 4.22 -19.90 -8.39
N THR A 271 3.55 -20.03 -7.26
CA THR A 271 2.86 -21.25 -6.86
C THR A 271 1.34 -21.14 -7.05
N GLY A 272 0.77 -22.18 -7.65
CA GLY A 272 -0.68 -22.43 -7.67
C GLY A 272 -1.52 -21.56 -8.58
N GLU A 273 -2.79 -21.94 -8.70
CA GLU A 273 -3.86 -21.09 -9.21
C GLU A 273 -4.24 -20.04 -8.17
N LEU A 274 -4.89 -18.96 -8.61
CA LEU A 274 -5.44 -17.97 -7.68
C LEU A 274 -6.67 -18.54 -6.96
N GLU A 275 -6.79 -18.23 -5.68
CA GLU A 275 -7.87 -18.75 -4.83
C GLU A 275 -9.22 -18.27 -5.36
N ALA A 276 -10.22 -19.18 -5.44
CA ALA A 276 -11.53 -18.83 -5.99
C ALA A 276 -12.19 -17.65 -5.26
N ALA A 277 -12.03 -17.58 -3.93
CA ALA A 277 -12.56 -16.51 -3.08
C ALA A 277 -11.79 -15.18 -3.16
N LEU A 278 -10.64 -15.12 -3.87
CA LEU A 278 -9.89 -13.86 -4.02
C LEU A 278 -10.77 -12.81 -4.75
N PRO A 279 -10.99 -11.63 -4.15
CA PRO A 279 -11.96 -10.65 -4.64
C PRO A 279 -11.46 -9.88 -5.87
N GLU A 280 -12.33 -9.07 -6.47
CA GLU A 280 -11.98 -8.15 -7.55
C GLU A 280 -10.91 -7.13 -7.08
N ALA A 281 -10.03 -6.73 -7.99
CA ALA A 281 -8.97 -5.77 -7.74
C ALA A 281 -9.16 -4.48 -8.54
N MET A 282 -8.96 -3.33 -7.91
CA MET A 282 -8.55 -2.10 -8.58
C MET A 282 -7.03 -2.02 -8.57
N LEU A 283 -6.41 -1.87 -9.73
CA LEU A 283 -4.98 -1.69 -9.87
C LEU A 283 -4.67 -0.31 -10.43
N VAL A 284 -3.86 0.46 -9.71
CA VAL A 284 -3.45 1.81 -10.11
C VAL A 284 -1.99 1.81 -10.55
N VAL A 285 -1.73 2.31 -11.76
CA VAL A 285 -0.40 2.38 -12.37
C VAL A 285 -0.07 3.83 -12.72
N GLY A 286 1.12 4.29 -12.34
CA GLY A 286 1.65 5.60 -12.73
C GLY A 286 2.65 5.49 -13.87
N GLY A 287 2.51 6.28 -14.93
CA GLY A 287 3.38 6.19 -16.11
C GLY A 287 4.82 6.70 -15.89
N PHE A 288 5.10 7.39 -14.77
CA PHE A 288 6.46 7.71 -14.33
C PHE A 288 6.93 6.88 -13.14
N ASP A 289 6.24 5.78 -12.82
CA ASP A 289 6.72 4.77 -11.89
C ASP A 289 7.70 3.82 -12.61
N PRO A 290 8.95 3.67 -12.15
CA PRO A 290 9.89 2.67 -12.68
C PRO A 290 9.37 1.23 -12.61
N LEU A 291 8.44 0.90 -11.70
CA LEU A 291 7.88 -0.44 -11.53
C LEU A 291 6.61 -0.69 -12.35
N GLN A 292 6.18 0.26 -13.20
CA GLN A 292 4.92 0.14 -13.94
C GLN A 292 4.82 -1.14 -14.80
N ASP A 293 5.94 -1.62 -15.36
CA ASP A 293 5.93 -2.82 -16.19
C ASP A 293 5.67 -4.08 -15.34
N TRP A 294 6.21 -4.14 -14.12
CA TRP A 294 5.88 -5.18 -13.14
C TRP A 294 4.41 -5.10 -12.70
N GLN A 295 3.86 -3.90 -12.57
CA GLN A 295 2.45 -3.68 -12.23
C GLN A 295 1.53 -4.15 -13.39
N ARG A 296 1.89 -3.87 -14.65
CA ARG A 296 1.14 -4.39 -15.82
C ARG A 296 1.22 -5.91 -15.94
N ARG A 297 2.38 -6.50 -15.66
CA ARG A 297 2.50 -7.97 -15.60
C ARG A 297 1.65 -8.59 -14.50
N TYR A 298 1.48 -7.89 -13.37
CA TYR A 298 0.53 -8.29 -12.33
C TYR A 298 -0.92 -8.25 -12.85
N TYR A 299 -1.32 -7.20 -13.55
CA TYR A 299 -2.63 -7.12 -14.21
C TYR A 299 -2.86 -8.30 -15.17
N GLU A 300 -1.90 -8.57 -16.05
CA GLU A 300 -1.94 -9.70 -16.97
C GLU A 300 -2.07 -11.02 -16.20
N GLY A 301 -1.20 -11.26 -15.21
CA GLY A 301 -1.20 -12.50 -14.44
C GLY A 301 -2.50 -12.77 -13.68
N MET A 302 -3.16 -11.73 -13.16
CA MET A 302 -4.48 -11.82 -12.53
C MET A 302 -5.57 -12.12 -13.57
N THR A 303 -5.62 -11.38 -14.67
CA THR A 303 -6.67 -11.51 -15.70
C THR A 303 -6.58 -12.82 -16.48
N THR A 304 -5.37 -13.29 -16.80
CA THR A 304 -5.17 -14.61 -17.44
C THR A 304 -5.63 -15.78 -16.57
N ARG A 305 -5.70 -15.58 -15.26
CA ARG A 305 -6.20 -16.55 -14.27
C ARG A 305 -7.67 -16.30 -13.90
N GLY A 306 -8.39 -15.53 -14.72
CA GLY A 306 -9.84 -15.33 -14.60
C GLY A 306 -10.26 -14.38 -13.48
N LYS A 307 -9.35 -13.59 -12.90
CA LYS A 307 -9.70 -12.58 -11.90
C LYS A 307 -10.05 -11.25 -12.56
N ALA A 308 -11.13 -10.64 -12.10
CA ALA A 308 -11.52 -9.30 -12.52
C ALA A 308 -10.54 -8.27 -11.94
N VAL A 309 -10.01 -7.41 -12.81
CA VAL A 309 -9.14 -6.31 -12.42
C VAL A 309 -9.55 -5.03 -13.15
N ARG A 310 -9.92 -4.01 -12.39
CA ARG A 310 -10.12 -2.64 -12.88
C ARG A 310 -8.77 -1.92 -12.94
N LEU A 311 -8.20 -1.81 -14.13
CA LEU A 311 -6.93 -1.11 -14.35
C LEU A 311 -7.16 0.40 -14.51
N LEU A 312 -6.48 1.20 -13.68
CA LEU A 312 -6.44 2.65 -13.76
C LEU A 312 -5.02 3.11 -14.06
N GLU A 313 -4.81 3.68 -15.24
CA GLU A 313 -3.50 4.21 -15.64
C GLU A 313 -3.51 5.74 -15.59
N TYR A 314 -2.50 6.29 -14.93
CA TYR A 314 -2.24 7.72 -14.88
C TYR A 314 -0.89 7.99 -15.56
N PRO A 315 -0.85 8.26 -16.89
CA PRO A 315 0.39 8.32 -17.66
C PRO A 315 1.41 9.33 -17.15
N ASP A 316 0.94 10.45 -16.60
CA ASP A 316 1.80 11.53 -16.10
C ASP A 316 2.06 11.46 -14.58
N ALA A 317 1.63 10.39 -13.90
CA ALA A 317 1.76 10.25 -12.46
C ALA A 317 3.09 9.61 -12.04
N ILE A 318 3.75 10.23 -11.05
CA ILE A 318 4.91 9.67 -10.35
C ILE A 318 4.49 8.62 -9.30
N HIS A 319 5.46 7.86 -8.79
CA HIS A 319 5.24 7.04 -7.59
C HIS A 319 4.80 7.92 -6.41
N GLY A 320 3.75 7.54 -5.70
CA GLY A 320 3.21 8.28 -4.55
C GLY A 320 2.35 9.50 -4.89
N PHE A 321 1.91 9.69 -6.15
CA PHE A 321 1.20 10.90 -6.59
C PHE A 321 -0.05 11.24 -5.75
N TYR A 322 -0.76 10.22 -5.24
CA TYR A 322 -1.99 10.37 -4.47
C TYR A 322 -1.78 11.10 -3.14
N ALA A 323 -0.56 11.14 -2.62
CA ALA A 323 -0.21 11.86 -1.40
C ALA A 323 -0.12 13.39 -1.58
N PHE A 324 -0.27 13.89 -2.81
CA PHE A 324 -0.15 15.31 -3.15
C PHE A 324 -1.49 15.84 -3.71
N PRO A 325 -2.36 16.43 -2.85
CA PRO A 325 -3.68 16.93 -3.26
C PRO A 325 -3.64 17.99 -4.37
N GLU A 326 -2.51 18.66 -4.57
CA GLU A 326 -2.32 19.61 -5.67
C GLU A 326 -2.23 18.95 -7.06
N LEU A 327 -2.03 17.63 -7.13
CA LEU A 327 -2.02 16.86 -8.38
C LEU A 327 -3.43 16.39 -8.70
N LYS A 328 -3.94 16.74 -9.90
CA LYS A 328 -5.31 16.38 -10.32
C LYS A 328 -5.59 14.88 -10.27
N GLN A 329 -4.57 14.06 -10.54
CA GLN A 329 -4.67 12.60 -10.49
C GLN A 329 -4.98 12.11 -9.07
N SER A 330 -4.52 12.82 -8.02
CA SER A 330 -4.81 12.48 -6.63
C SER A 330 -6.31 12.54 -6.34
N GLU A 331 -7.00 13.59 -6.79
CA GLU A 331 -8.46 13.71 -6.69
C GLU A 331 -9.19 12.62 -7.48
N ALA A 332 -8.81 12.44 -8.75
CA ALA A 332 -9.42 11.44 -9.62
C ALA A 332 -9.33 10.03 -9.01
N LEU A 333 -8.21 9.69 -8.34
CA LEU A 333 -8.08 8.40 -7.68
C LEU A 333 -9.07 8.24 -6.51
N ILE A 334 -9.31 9.29 -5.72
CA ILE A 334 -10.27 9.22 -4.61
C ILE A 334 -11.69 9.00 -5.14
N GLU A 335 -12.08 9.70 -6.22
CA GLU A 335 -13.36 9.49 -6.89
C GLU A 335 -13.52 8.04 -7.38
N GLU A 336 -12.45 7.49 -7.97
CA GLU A 336 -12.47 6.11 -8.44
C GLU A 336 -12.57 5.09 -7.31
N MET A 337 -11.86 5.33 -6.21
CA MET A 337 -11.96 4.51 -5.00
C MET A 337 -13.38 4.56 -4.42
N LYS A 338 -14.04 5.73 -4.41
CA LYS A 338 -15.44 5.87 -4.00
C LYS A 338 -16.38 5.04 -4.88
N ALA A 339 -16.27 5.19 -6.19
CA ALA A 339 -17.09 4.42 -7.14
C ALA A 339 -16.86 2.90 -6.98
N PHE A 340 -15.63 2.47 -6.73
CA PHE A 340 -15.31 1.06 -6.50
C PHE A 340 -15.94 0.52 -5.21
N VAL A 341 -15.91 1.29 -4.12
CA VAL A 341 -16.60 0.92 -2.88
C VAL A 341 -18.10 0.83 -3.09
N GLU A 342 -18.71 1.81 -3.74
CA GLU A 342 -20.15 1.83 -4.00
C GLU A 342 -20.60 0.63 -4.85
N ALA A 343 -19.78 0.18 -5.79
CA ALA A 343 -20.08 -0.97 -6.64
C ALA A 343 -19.93 -2.33 -5.93
N HIS A 344 -19.13 -2.41 -4.85
CA HIS A 344 -18.75 -3.68 -4.22
C HIS A 344 -19.24 -3.84 -2.78
N ARG A 345 -19.67 -2.77 -2.11
CA ARG A 345 -20.23 -2.87 -0.76
C ARG A 345 -21.56 -3.62 -0.76
N SER A 346 -21.85 -4.28 0.36
CA SER A 346 -23.16 -4.85 0.62
C SER A 346 -24.24 -3.75 0.51
N PRO A 347 -25.42 -4.05 -0.08
CA PRO A 347 -26.52 -3.10 -0.09
C PRO A 347 -26.94 -2.76 1.35
N PRO A 348 -27.34 -1.50 1.63
CA PRO A 348 -27.87 -1.16 2.95
C PRO A 348 -29.12 -2.00 3.23
N ASN A 349 -29.14 -2.66 4.39
CA ASN A 349 -30.28 -3.45 4.88
C ASN A 349 -31.53 -2.61 5.10
#